data_AF-A0A9N9NEP7-F1
#
_entry.id   AF-A0A9N9NEP7-F1
#
_cell.length_a   1.000
_cell.length_b   1.000
_cell.length_c   1.000
_cell.angle_alpha   90.00
_cell.angle_beta   90.00
_cell.angle_gamma   90.00
#
_symmetry.space_group_name_H-M   'P 1'
#
loop_
_entity.id
_entity.type
_entity.pdbx_description
1 polymer ?
#
loop_
_entity_poly.entity_id
_entity_poly.type
_entity_poly.pdbx_seq_one_letter_code
_entity_poly.pdbx_strand_id
1 'polypeptide(L)'
;QYPLPKGWAIKGKQKFGKKGGAHISKEVADLLKSYFHAGNANSSQCYQPEDMLCALNKKADNNELDHTQIPKLETIRNWISRYSIAIKKEIAEKMLTSLNNNSEK
;
A
#
# COMPACT_ATOMS: atom_id res chain seq x y z
N GLN A 1 -26.51 -27.14 28.71
CA GLN A 1 -25.40 -26.23 28.39
C GLN A 1 -24.51 -26.92 27.38
N TYR A 2 -24.50 -26.49 26.12
CA TYR A 2 -23.73 -27.14 25.05
C TYR A 2 -22.27 -26.68 25.11
N PRO A 3 -21.29 -27.56 25.44
CA PRO A 3 -19.89 -27.17 25.47
C PRO A 3 -19.39 -26.99 24.03
N LEU A 4 -18.97 -25.77 23.69
CA LEU A 4 -18.32 -25.51 22.40
C LEU A 4 -16.97 -26.28 22.34
N PRO A 5 -16.65 -26.93 21.20
CA PRO A 5 -15.39 -27.66 21.05
C PRO A 5 -14.20 -26.71 21.20
N LYS A 6 -13.22 -27.13 22.02
CA LYS A 6 -11.96 -26.44 22.31
C LYS A 6 -11.07 -26.39 21.06
N GLY A 7 -11.38 -25.49 20.14
CA GLY A 7 -10.64 -25.33 18.88
C GLY A 7 -10.92 -24.02 18.14
N TRP A 8 -11.95 -23.28 18.52
CA TRP A 8 -12.21 -21.93 18.02
C TRP A 8 -11.47 -20.90 18.89
N ALA A 9 -10.15 -20.83 18.73
CA ALA A 9 -9.37 -19.81 19.40
C ALA A 9 -9.82 -18.41 18.93
N ILE A 10 -10.28 -17.59 19.88
CA ILE A 10 -10.75 -16.23 19.65
C ILE A 10 -9.61 -15.39 19.04
N LYS A 11 -9.85 -14.86 17.83
CA LYS A 11 -8.94 -14.07 16.99
C LYS A 11 -8.55 -12.70 17.58
N GLY A 12 -8.71 -12.48 18.89
CA GLY A 12 -8.41 -11.22 19.57
C GLY A 12 -6.98 -11.11 20.09
N LYS A 13 -6.24 -12.22 20.18
CA LYS A 13 -4.86 -12.26 20.72
C LYS A 13 -3.83 -12.78 19.72
N GLN A 14 -4.20 -12.91 18.45
CA GLN A 14 -3.27 -13.32 17.41
C GLN A 14 -2.23 -12.22 17.21
N LYS A 15 -1.05 -12.41 17.80
CA LYS A 15 0.14 -11.63 17.45
C LYS A 15 0.50 -12.03 16.02
N PHE A 16 0.21 -11.17 15.05
CA PHE A 16 0.78 -11.32 13.72
C PHE A 16 2.31 -11.27 13.90
N GLY A 17 2.96 -12.44 13.89
CA GLY A 17 4.42 -12.51 13.77
C GLY A 17 4.83 -11.66 12.57
N LYS A 18 5.97 -10.97 12.66
CA LYS A 18 6.47 -10.07 11.61
C LYS A 18 6.30 -10.75 10.26
N LYS A 19 5.32 -10.27 9.50
CA LYS A 19 4.81 -10.95 8.31
C LYS A 19 5.93 -10.86 7.28
N GLY A 20 6.63 -11.96 7.03
CA GLY A 20 7.65 -12.09 5.99
C GLY A 20 7.01 -12.01 4.62
N GLY A 21 6.55 -10.82 4.24
CA GLY A 21 6.17 -10.49 2.87
C GLY A 21 7.39 -9.93 2.15
N ALA A 22 7.50 -10.18 0.85
CA ALA A 22 8.53 -9.60 -0.01
C ALA A 22 8.67 -8.09 0.30
N HIS A 23 9.87 -7.72 0.75
CA HIS A 23 10.15 -6.35 1.16
C HIS A 23 10.43 -5.55 -0.11
N ILE A 24 9.51 -4.64 -0.44
CA ILE A 24 9.82 -3.59 -1.42
C ILE A 24 10.82 -2.67 -0.72
N SER A 25 11.97 -2.42 -1.36
CA SER A 25 12.95 -1.49 -0.82
C SER A 25 12.33 -0.09 -0.68
N LYS A 26 12.86 0.70 0.26
CA LYS A 26 12.33 2.05 0.52
C LYS A 26 12.37 2.91 -0.75
N GLU A 27 13.40 2.76 -1.56
CA GLU A 27 13.57 3.48 -2.82
C GLU A 27 12.49 3.11 -3.85
N VAL A 28 12.23 1.82 -4.05
CA VAL A 28 11.16 1.38 -4.96
C VAL A 28 9.79 1.82 -4.44
N ALA A 29 9.56 1.79 -3.12
CA ALA A 29 8.31 2.23 -2.54
C ALA A 29 8.08 3.75 -2.72
N ASP A 30 9.12 4.57 -2.60
CA ASP A 30 9.05 6.02 -2.83
C ASP A 30 8.77 6.34 -4.32
N LEU A 31 9.40 5.59 -5.21
CA LEU A 31 9.18 5.70 -6.64
C LEU A 31 7.75 5.30 -7.04
N LEU A 32 7.24 4.19 -6.51
CA LEU A 32 5.84 3.78 -6.71
C LEU A 32 4.86 4.84 -6.19
N LYS A 33 5.18 5.49 -5.07
CA LYS A 33 4.38 6.59 -4.53
C LYS A 33 4.39 7.81 -5.45
N SER A 34 5.54 8.16 -6.00
CA SER A 34 5.68 9.24 -6.98
C SER A 34 4.82 8.98 -8.23
N TYR A 35 4.84 7.77 -8.78
CA TYR A 35 3.98 7.39 -9.91
C TYR A 35 2.49 7.44 -9.55
N PHE A 36 2.11 6.96 -8.37
CA PHE A 36 0.72 6.99 -7.91
C PHE A 36 0.18 8.42 -7.81
N HIS A 37 0.97 9.36 -7.27
CA HIS A 37 0.56 10.75 -7.16
C HIS A 37 0.49 11.45 -8.53
N ALA A 38 1.42 11.17 -9.43
CA ALA A 38 1.38 11.70 -10.80
C ALA A 38 0.10 11.25 -11.53
N GLY A 39 -0.26 9.97 -11.41
CA GLY A 39 -1.49 9.44 -12.00
C GLY A 39 -2.77 9.91 -11.32
N ASN A 40 -2.73 10.29 -10.04
CA ASN A 40 -3.89 10.86 -9.35
C ASN A 40 -4.19 12.31 -9.77
N ALA A 41 -3.20 13.05 -10.29
CA ALA A 41 -3.39 14.41 -10.80
C ALA A 41 -4.06 14.45 -12.19
N ASN A 42 -3.91 13.38 -12.97
CA ASN A 42 -4.51 13.23 -14.29
C ASN A 42 -5.08 11.82 -14.44
N SER A 43 -6.40 11.67 -14.43
CA SER A 43 -7.06 10.35 -14.47
C SER A 43 -6.71 9.52 -15.70
N SER A 44 -6.32 10.16 -16.82
CA SER A 44 -5.82 9.48 -18.02
C SER A 44 -4.40 8.94 -17.89
N GLN A 45 -3.66 9.35 -16.86
CA GLN A 45 -2.31 8.87 -16.50
C GLN A 45 -2.34 7.98 -15.27
N CYS A 46 -3.50 7.45 -14.88
CA CYS A 46 -3.58 6.49 -13.78
C CYS A 46 -2.71 5.27 -14.12
N TYR A 47 -1.54 5.20 -13.49
CA TYR A 47 -0.58 4.15 -13.73
C TYR A 47 -1.20 2.80 -13.36
N GLN A 48 -1.41 1.93 -14.35
CA GLN A 48 -1.73 0.54 -14.07
C GLN A 48 -0.50 -0.13 -13.44
N PRO A 49 -0.69 -1.26 -12.71
CA PRO A 49 0.43 -2.00 -12.16
C PRO A 49 1.49 -2.37 -13.21
N GLU A 50 1.04 -2.61 -14.44
CA GLU A 50 1.87 -2.92 -15.61
C GLU A 50 2.75 -1.73 -16.01
N ASP A 51 2.19 -0.52 -16.07
CA ASP A 51 2.93 0.71 -16.38
C ASP A 51 3.99 1.00 -15.31
N MET A 52 3.64 0.83 -14.02
CA MET A 52 4.60 1.01 -12.93
C MET A 52 5.76 0.01 -13.03
N LEU A 53 5.47 -1.24 -13.39
CA LEU A 53 6.50 -2.26 -13.60
C LEU A 53 7.39 -1.91 -14.81
N CYS A 54 6.81 -1.44 -15.90
CA CYS A 54 7.56 -1.01 -17.09
C CYS A 54 8.49 0.17 -16.76
N ALA A 55 7.99 1.17 -16.04
CA ALA A 55 8.78 2.33 -15.61
C ALA A 55 9.93 1.94 -14.66
N LEU A 56 9.69 0.96 -13.78
CA LEU A 56 10.73 0.40 -12.91
C LEU A 56 11.81 -0.34 -13.72
N ASN A 57 11.42 -1.16 -14.69
CA ASN A 57 12.39 -1.86 -15.56
C ASN A 57 13.23 -0.85 -16.36
N LYS A 58 12.61 0.17 -16.95
CA LYS A 58 13.33 1.21 -17.70
C LYS A 58 14.39 1.93 -16.85
N LYS A 59 14.11 2.14 -15.56
CA LYS A 59 15.10 2.70 -14.61
C LYS A 59 16.22 1.72 -14.30
N ALA A 60 15.92 0.42 -14.24
CA ALA A 60 16.96 -0.59 -14.08
C ALA A 60 17.86 -0.71 -15.32
N ASP A 61 17.28 -0.64 -16.52
CA ASP A 61 18.04 -0.56 -17.78
C ASP A 61 18.95 0.68 -17.84
N ASN A 62 18.50 1.79 -17.27
CA ASN A 62 19.30 3.01 -17.12
C ASN A 62 20.37 2.93 -16.01
N ASN A 63 20.52 1.80 -15.32
CA ASN A 63 21.39 1.61 -14.16
C ASN A 63 21.05 2.55 -12.97
N GLU A 64 19.85 3.13 -12.94
CA GLU A 64 19.35 3.93 -11.80
C GLU A 64 18.81 3.04 -10.67
N LEU A 65 18.44 1.79 -10.99
CA LEU A 65 17.89 0.83 -10.05
C LEU A 65 18.51 -0.55 -10.29
N ASP A 66 18.79 -1.28 -9.22
CA ASP A 66 19.24 -2.66 -9.35
C ASP A 66 18.07 -3.59 -9.71
N HIS A 67 18.28 -4.47 -10.70
CA HIS A 67 17.25 -5.39 -11.18
C HIS A 67 16.76 -6.37 -10.09
N THR A 68 17.55 -6.65 -9.06
CA THR A 68 17.13 -7.52 -7.94
C THR A 68 16.10 -6.84 -7.04
N GLN A 69 16.03 -5.51 -7.09
CA GLN A 69 15.07 -4.71 -6.32
C GLN A 69 13.72 -4.58 -7.02
N ILE A 70 13.61 -4.98 -8.30
CA ILE A 70 12.36 -4.91 -9.06
C ILE A 70 11.35 -5.92 -8.48
N PRO A 71 10.23 -5.44 -7.91
CA PRO A 71 9.22 -6.32 -7.36
C PRO A 71 8.40 -6.97 -8.48
N LYS A 72 7.77 -8.10 -8.17
CA LYS A 72 6.83 -8.76 -9.09
C LYS A 72 5.58 -7.90 -9.30
N LEU A 73 4.93 -8.07 -10.45
CA LEU A 73 3.67 -7.39 -10.78
C LEU A 73 2.59 -7.56 -9.69
N GLU A 74 2.43 -8.78 -9.16
CA GLU A 74 1.48 -9.07 -8.08
C GLU A 74 1.80 -8.29 -6.80
N THR A 75 3.10 -8.13 -6.50
CA THR A 75 3.56 -7.35 -5.34
C THR A 75 3.20 -5.88 -5.51
N ILE A 76 3.37 -5.32 -6.72
CA ILE A 76 2.94 -3.94 -7.05
C ILE A 76 1.43 -3.80 -6.90
N ARG A 77 0.63 -4.73 -7.45
CA ARG A 77 -0.83 -4.70 -7.35
C ARG A 77 -1.32 -4.73 -5.89
N ASN A 78 -0.76 -5.62 -5.08
CA ASN A 78 -1.08 -5.70 -3.65
C ASN A 78 -0.60 -4.45 -2.89
N TRP A 79 0.55 -3.87 -3.26
CA TRP A 79 1.03 -2.62 -2.68
C TRP A 79 0.08 -1.46 -2.99
N ILE A 80 -0.34 -1.28 -4.25
CA ILE A 80 -1.31 -0.24 -4.65
C ILE A 80 -2.61 -0.39 -3.87
N SER A 81 -3.14 -1.62 -3.77
CA SER A 81 -4.37 -1.90 -3.04
C SER A 81 -4.29 -1.47 -1.58
N ARG A 82 -3.18 -1.82 -0.90
CA ARG A 82 -2.94 -1.43 0.50
C ARG A 82 -2.73 0.07 0.66
N TYR A 83 -1.96 0.66 -0.25
CA TYR A 83 -1.65 2.09 -0.22
C TYR A 83 -2.91 2.94 -0.41
N SER A 84 -3.78 2.56 -1.37
CA SER A 84 -5.05 3.24 -1.61
C SER A 84 -5.97 3.20 -0.38
N ILE A 85 -6.06 2.06 0.31
CA ILE A 85 -6.83 1.93 1.56
C ILE A 85 -6.26 2.85 2.64
N ALA A 86 -4.93 2.88 2.79
CA ALA A 86 -4.27 3.73 3.78
C ALA A 86 -4.54 5.23 3.53
N ILE A 87 -4.45 5.68 2.28
CA ILE A 87 -4.74 7.06 1.90
C ILE A 87 -6.21 7.42 2.18
N LYS A 88 -7.16 6.55 1.81
CA LYS A 88 -8.59 6.78 2.09
C LYS A 88 -8.86 6.90 3.59
N LYS A 89 -8.21 6.06 4.39
CA LYS A 89 -8.29 6.10 5.85
C LYS A 89 -7.75 7.43 6.41
N GLU A 90 -6.57 7.85 5.94
CA GLU A 90 -5.97 9.13 6.37
C GLU A 90 -6.86 10.33 6.03
N ILE A 91 -7.44 10.36 4.82
CA ILE A 91 -8.37 11.42 4.42
C ILE A 91 -9.60 11.45 5.33
N ALA A 92 -10.20 10.29 5.61
CA ALA A 92 -11.35 10.19 6.51
C ALA A 92 -11.01 10.66 7.94
N GLU A 93 -9.83 10.32 8.46
CA GLU A 93 -9.36 10.77 9.78
C GLU A 93 -9.12 12.29 9.81
N LYS A 94 -8.55 12.86 8.74
CA LYS A 94 -8.39 14.32 8.56
C LYS A 94 -9.74 15.04 8.47
N MET A 95 -10.72 14.47 7.78
CA MET A 95 -12.07 15.05 7.72
C MET A 95 -12.74 15.06 9.09
N LEU A 96 -12.69 13.95 9.83
CA LEU A 96 -13.27 13.84 11.17
C LEU A 96 -12.66 14.85 12.16
N THR A 97 -11.32 14.98 12.15
CA THR A 97 -10.61 15.95 13.00
C THR A 97 -10.95 17.39 12.62
N SER A 98 -11.07 17.71 11.33
CA SER A 98 -11.46 19.06 10.89
C SER A 98 -12.89 19.43 11.29
N LEU A 99 -13.82 18.46 11.32
CA LEU A 99 -15.20 18.68 11.76
C LEU A 99 -15.29 18.95 13.27
N ASN A 100 -14.53 18.20 14.09
CA ASN A 100 -14.53 18.36 15.54
C ASN A 100 -13.99 19.73 15.99
N ASN A 101 -12.97 20.25 15.31
CA ASN A 101 -12.39 21.56 15.64
C ASN A 101 -13.32 22.75 15.33
N ASN A 102 -14.35 22.54 14.49
CA ASN A 102 -15.31 23.59 14.13
C ASN A 102 -16.54 23.63 15.07
N SER A 103 -16.73 22.63 15.94
CA SER A 103 -17.80 22.61 16.94
C SER A 103 -17.41 23.18 18.31
N GLU A 104 -16.14 23.54 18.49
CA GLU A 104 -15.61 24.13 19.73
C GLU A 104 -15.32 25.65 19.60
N LYS A 105 -15.89 26.32 18.59
CA LYS A 105 -15.78 27.77 18.38
C LYS A 105 -17.12 28.47 18.32
#